data_AF-A0A061K5N4-F1
#
_entry.id   AF-A0A061K5N4-F1
#
_cell.length_a   1.000
_cell.length_b   1.000
_cell.length_c   1.000
_cell.angle_alpha   90.00
_cell.angle_beta   90.00
_cell.angle_gamma   90.00
#
_symmetry.space_group_name_H-M   'P 1'
#
loop_
_entity.id
_entity.type
_entity.pdbx_description
1 polymer ?
#
loop_
_entity_poly.entity_id
_entity_poly.type
_entity_poly.pdbx_seq_one_letter_code
_entity_poly.pdbx_strand_id
1 'polypeptide(L)'
;MNLLIDNWIPVRPRNGGKVQIINLQSLYCSRDQWRLSLPRDDMELAALALLVCIGQIIDPAKDDVEFRHRIMNPLTEDEFQQLIAPWIDMFYLNHAEHPFMQTKGVKANDVTPMEKLLAGVSGATNCAFVNQPGQGEALCGGCTAIALFNQANQAPGFGGGFKSGLRGGTPITTFVRGIDLRSTVLLNVLTIPRLQKQFPNESHTENQPTWVKPVKPNESVPASSIGFVRGLFWQPAHIELCDPIGIGKCSCCGQESNLRYTGFLKEKFTFTVNGLWPHPHSPCLVTVKKGEVEEKFLAFTTSAPSWTQISRVVVDKIIQNENGNRVAAVVNQFRNIAPQSPLELIMGGYRNNQASILERRHDVLMFNQGWQQYGNVINEIVTVGLGYKTALRKALYTFAEGFKNKDFKGAGVSVHETAERHFYRQSELLIPDVLANVNFSQADEVIADLRDKLHQLCEMLFNQSVAPYAHHPKLISTLALARATLYKHLRELKPQGGPSNG
;
A
#
# COMPACT_ATOMS: atom_id res chain seq x y z
N MET A 1 24.32 0.43 15.57
CA MET A 1 23.63 -0.55 14.71
C MET A 1 23.77 -0.12 13.26
N ASN A 2 24.29 -0.98 12.40
CA ASN A 2 24.37 -0.83 10.95
C ASN A 2 23.42 -1.83 10.28
N LEU A 3 22.56 -1.38 9.36
CA LEU A 3 21.52 -2.23 8.75
C LEU A 3 22.06 -3.29 7.76
N LEU A 4 23.31 -3.18 7.31
CA LEU A 4 23.92 -4.17 6.41
C LEU A 4 24.73 -5.24 7.16
N ILE A 5 25.17 -4.93 8.39
CA ILE A 5 26.10 -5.76 9.18
C ILE A 5 25.41 -6.43 10.36
N ASP A 6 24.67 -5.65 11.16
CA ASP A 6 24.15 -6.11 12.45
C ASP A 6 22.83 -6.88 12.30
N ASN A 7 22.50 -7.67 13.33
CA ASN A 7 21.23 -8.39 13.39
C ASN A 7 20.09 -7.42 13.76
N TRP A 8 19.15 -7.21 12.84
CA TRP A 8 17.97 -6.36 13.07
C TRP A 8 16.68 -6.87 12.45
N ILE A 9 16.75 -7.86 11.55
CA ILE A 9 15.61 -8.33 10.75
C ILE A 9 14.82 -9.37 11.55
N PRO A 10 13.57 -9.07 11.97
CA PRO A 10 12.76 -9.99 12.76
C PRO A 10 12.07 -11.01 11.85
N VAL A 11 12.47 -12.28 11.98
CA VAL A 11 11.97 -13.38 11.14
C VAL A 11 11.54 -14.58 11.97
N ARG A 12 10.78 -15.46 11.33
CA ARG A 12 10.56 -16.84 11.79
C ARG A 12 10.66 -17.79 10.60
N PRO A 13 10.98 -19.09 10.81
CA PRO A 13 10.97 -20.06 9.73
C PRO A 13 9.59 -20.15 9.08
N ARG A 14 9.54 -20.39 7.76
CA ARG A 14 8.30 -20.45 6.97
C ARG A 14 7.25 -21.41 7.54
N ASN A 15 7.69 -22.55 8.05
CA ASN A 15 6.82 -23.62 8.56
C ASN A 15 6.50 -23.48 10.06
N GLY A 16 6.78 -22.31 10.65
CA GLY A 16 6.58 -22.05 12.08
C GLY A 16 7.89 -22.18 12.87
N GLY A 17 7.87 -21.63 14.10
CA GLY A 17 9.03 -21.59 14.98
C GLY A 17 9.09 -20.30 15.80
N LYS A 18 10.11 -20.22 16.67
CA LYS A 18 10.38 -19.02 17.46
C LYS A 18 10.90 -17.89 16.55
N VAL A 19 10.57 -16.65 16.92
CA VAL A 19 11.13 -15.46 16.29
C VAL A 19 12.64 -15.40 16.54
N GLN A 20 13.38 -15.01 15.51
CA GLN A 20 14.82 -14.79 15.53
C GLN A 20 15.13 -13.43 14.91
N ILE A 21 16.24 -12.82 15.34
CA ILE A 21 16.75 -11.57 14.76
C ILE A 21 18.00 -11.91 13.96
N ILE A 22 17.93 -11.77 12.64
CA ILE A 22 19.02 -12.07 11.70
C ILE A 22 19.61 -10.79 11.09
N ASN A 23 20.79 -10.88 10.48
CA ASN A 23 21.35 -9.83 9.63
C ASN A 23 21.02 -10.06 8.14
N LEU A 24 21.40 -9.10 7.31
CA LEU A 24 21.14 -9.14 5.88
C LEU A 24 21.93 -10.23 5.16
N GLN A 25 23.16 -10.54 5.59
CA GLN A 25 23.98 -11.63 5.02
C GLN A 25 23.30 -12.99 5.19
N SER A 26 22.83 -13.32 6.40
CA SER A 26 22.10 -14.57 6.66
C SER A 26 20.83 -14.68 5.81
N LEU A 27 20.17 -13.55 5.50
CA LEU A 27 19.02 -13.53 4.60
C LEU A 27 19.42 -13.78 3.13
N TYR A 28 20.51 -13.19 2.65
CA TYR A 28 20.91 -13.23 1.22
C TYR A 28 21.70 -14.48 0.83
N CYS A 29 22.45 -15.07 1.77
CA CYS A 29 23.40 -16.15 1.51
C CYS A 29 22.89 -17.54 1.96
N SER A 30 21.73 -17.62 2.62
CA SER A 30 21.16 -18.89 3.08
C SER A 30 20.04 -19.44 2.18
N ARG A 31 19.88 -20.77 2.19
CA ARG A 31 18.72 -21.48 1.64
C ARG A 31 17.55 -21.57 2.65
N ASP A 32 17.74 -21.08 3.88
CA ASP A 32 16.71 -21.06 4.89
C ASP A 32 15.51 -20.22 4.46
N GLN A 33 14.31 -20.79 4.62
CA GLN A 33 13.07 -20.13 4.22
C GLN A 33 12.52 -19.30 5.37
N TRP A 34 12.78 -18.00 5.33
CA TRP A 34 12.31 -17.04 6.34
C TRP A 34 10.99 -16.36 5.94
N ARG A 35 10.23 -15.91 6.95
CA ARG A 35 9.15 -14.92 6.81
C ARG A 35 9.33 -13.85 7.87
N LEU A 36 8.94 -12.62 7.57
CA LEU A 36 8.89 -11.55 8.57
C LEU A 36 7.97 -11.95 9.73
N SER A 37 8.28 -11.44 10.91
CA SER A 37 7.51 -11.72 12.12
C SER A 37 7.55 -10.53 13.07
N LEU A 38 6.60 -9.61 12.88
CA LEU A 38 6.33 -8.49 13.78
C LEU A 38 4.87 -8.56 14.26
N PRO A 39 4.54 -7.89 15.37
CA PRO A 39 3.16 -7.88 15.87
C PRO A 39 2.21 -7.00 15.04
N ARG A 40 2.68 -6.36 13.96
CA ARG A 40 1.88 -5.47 13.11
C ARG A 40 2.25 -5.63 11.64
N ASP A 41 1.25 -5.89 10.79
CA ASP A 41 1.44 -6.08 9.36
C ASP A 41 1.96 -4.83 8.63
N ASP A 42 1.62 -3.62 9.12
CA ASP A 42 2.15 -2.38 8.55
C ASP A 42 3.66 -2.25 8.76
N MET A 43 4.16 -2.67 9.91
CA MET A 43 5.60 -2.71 10.19
C MET A 43 6.29 -3.84 9.43
N GLU A 44 5.62 -4.98 9.17
CA GLU A 44 6.16 -5.99 8.26
C GLU A 44 6.25 -5.47 6.82
N LEU A 45 5.23 -4.76 6.33
CA LEU A 45 5.26 -4.16 5.00
C LEU A 45 6.35 -3.07 4.90
N ALA A 46 6.53 -2.26 5.95
CA ALA A 46 7.62 -1.29 6.00
C ALA A 46 9.00 -1.95 6.07
N ALA A 47 9.15 -3.05 6.81
CA ALA A 47 10.39 -3.83 6.85
C ALA A 47 10.71 -4.44 5.48
N LEU A 48 9.72 -5.05 4.83
CA LEU A 48 9.87 -5.57 3.47
C LEU A 48 10.26 -4.45 2.50
N ALA A 49 9.59 -3.30 2.56
CA ALA A 49 9.91 -2.16 1.70
C ALA A 49 11.34 -1.67 1.92
N LEU A 50 11.81 -1.58 3.17
CA LEU A 50 13.18 -1.22 3.50
C LEU A 50 14.18 -2.24 2.93
N LEU A 51 13.92 -3.53 3.08
CA LEU A 51 14.76 -4.60 2.53
C LEU A 51 14.81 -4.56 1.00
N VAL A 52 13.68 -4.31 0.33
CA VAL A 52 13.60 -4.14 -1.12
C VAL A 52 14.39 -2.92 -1.58
N CYS A 53 14.27 -1.78 -0.89
CA CYS A 53 15.05 -0.59 -1.22
C CYS A 53 16.56 -0.80 -1.01
N ILE A 54 16.97 -1.53 0.03
CA ILE A 54 18.38 -1.93 0.23
C ILE A 54 18.84 -2.84 -0.92
N GLY A 55 18.09 -3.91 -1.19
CA GLY A 55 18.38 -4.85 -2.28
C GLY A 55 18.48 -4.16 -3.64
N GLN A 56 17.65 -3.15 -3.89
CA GLN A 56 17.62 -2.40 -5.13
C GLN A 56 18.92 -1.61 -5.39
N ILE A 57 19.59 -1.14 -4.34
CA ILE A 57 20.81 -0.34 -4.46
C ILE A 57 22.07 -1.21 -4.44
N ILE A 58 22.07 -2.32 -3.70
CA ILE A 58 23.26 -3.18 -3.56
C ILE A 58 23.34 -4.26 -4.63
N ASP A 59 22.21 -4.80 -5.09
CA ASP A 59 22.19 -6.01 -5.91
C ASP A 59 21.17 -6.01 -7.09
N PRO A 60 21.08 -4.94 -7.91
CA PRO A 60 20.27 -4.99 -9.12
C PRO A 60 20.88 -5.94 -10.16
N ALA A 61 20.15 -6.99 -10.55
CA ALA A 61 20.61 -7.94 -11.56
C ALA A 61 20.81 -7.26 -12.93
N LYS A 62 21.88 -7.63 -13.65
CA LYS A 62 22.24 -7.05 -14.95
C LYS A 62 21.27 -7.40 -16.07
N ASP A 63 20.60 -8.55 -15.94
CA ASP A 63 19.66 -9.09 -16.92
C ASP A 63 18.66 -10.05 -16.28
N ASP A 64 17.70 -10.53 -17.07
CA ASP A 64 16.63 -11.43 -16.61
C ASP A 64 17.16 -12.85 -16.32
N VAL A 65 18.33 -13.24 -16.84
CA VAL A 65 18.94 -14.55 -16.59
C VAL A 65 19.54 -14.56 -15.19
N GLU A 66 20.34 -13.55 -14.85
CA GLU A 66 20.89 -13.36 -13.52
C GLU A 66 19.79 -13.17 -12.47
N PHE A 67 18.73 -12.42 -12.79
CA PHE A 67 17.57 -12.25 -11.91
C PHE A 67 16.96 -13.60 -11.50
N ARG A 68 16.68 -14.49 -12.46
CA ARG A 68 16.16 -15.83 -12.18
C ARG A 68 17.16 -16.69 -11.42
N HIS A 69 18.45 -16.59 -11.76
CA HIS A 69 19.51 -17.34 -11.10
C HIS A 69 19.61 -16.99 -9.61
N ARG A 70 19.64 -15.70 -9.26
CA ARG A 70 19.74 -15.22 -7.86
C ARG A 70 18.49 -15.54 -7.04
N ILE A 71 17.31 -15.58 -7.66
CA ILE A 71 16.10 -16.06 -6.97
C ILE A 71 16.24 -17.53 -6.56
N MET A 72 16.80 -18.38 -7.43
CA MET A 72 16.92 -19.82 -7.16
C MET A 72 18.14 -20.20 -6.31
N ASN A 73 19.22 -19.43 -6.41
CA ASN A 73 20.48 -19.71 -5.75
C ASN A 73 20.90 -18.51 -4.90
N PRO A 74 21.05 -18.68 -3.57
CA PRO A 74 21.61 -17.65 -2.71
C PRO A 74 23.02 -17.24 -3.15
N LEU A 75 23.40 -15.99 -2.85
CA LEU A 75 24.75 -15.50 -3.08
C LEU A 75 25.74 -16.23 -2.15
N THR A 76 27.00 -16.25 -2.54
CA THR A 76 28.08 -16.55 -1.59
C THR A 76 28.28 -15.39 -0.62
N GLU A 77 28.89 -15.65 0.54
CA GLU A 77 29.19 -14.59 1.51
C GLU A 77 30.19 -13.57 0.96
N ASP A 78 31.17 -14.02 0.18
CA ASP A 78 32.17 -13.13 -0.45
C ASP A 78 31.52 -12.17 -1.45
N GLU A 79 30.64 -12.67 -2.33
CA GLU A 79 29.87 -11.82 -3.24
C GLU A 79 29.03 -10.80 -2.46
N PHE A 80 28.35 -11.23 -1.38
CA PHE A 80 27.57 -10.32 -0.56
C PHE A 80 28.43 -9.20 0.07
N GLN A 81 29.60 -9.55 0.62
CA GLN A 81 30.53 -8.58 1.21
C GLN A 81 31.02 -7.55 0.18
N GLN A 82 31.33 -8.00 -1.05
CA GLN A 82 31.72 -7.10 -2.14
C GLN A 82 30.59 -6.12 -2.52
N LEU A 83 29.34 -6.59 -2.56
CA LEU A 83 28.18 -5.77 -2.92
C LEU A 83 27.85 -4.70 -1.88
N ILE A 84 27.98 -5.02 -0.58
CA ILE A 84 27.63 -4.06 0.49
C ILE A 84 28.75 -3.06 0.80
N ALA A 85 30.02 -3.39 0.52
CA ALA A 85 31.17 -2.60 0.94
C ALA A 85 31.06 -1.08 0.63
N PRO A 86 30.60 -0.64 -0.55
CA PRO A 86 30.47 0.79 -0.88
C PRO A 86 29.38 1.53 -0.09
N TRP A 87 28.50 0.80 0.60
CA TRP A 87 27.27 1.34 1.19
C TRP A 87 27.28 1.32 2.71
N ILE A 88 28.23 0.65 3.36
CA ILE A 88 28.23 0.44 4.83
C ILE A 88 28.01 1.74 5.59
N ASP A 89 28.76 2.80 5.26
CA ASP A 89 28.74 4.08 5.98
C ASP A 89 27.39 4.80 5.92
N MET A 90 26.55 4.47 4.93
CA MET A 90 25.23 5.08 4.74
C MET A 90 24.16 4.53 5.70
N PHE A 91 24.37 3.34 6.27
CA PHE A 91 23.33 2.56 6.96
C PHE A 91 23.50 2.48 8.49
N TYR A 92 24.29 3.38 9.08
CA TYR A 92 24.43 3.48 10.53
C TYR A 92 23.27 4.25 11.17
N LEU A 93 22.53 3.61 12.07
CA LEU A 93 21.43 4.26 12.80
C LEU A 93 21.93 5.37 13.76
N ASN A 94 23.08 5.12 14.40
CA ASN A 94 23.83 6.11 15.17
C ASN A 94 25.14 6.36 14.44
N HIS A 95 25.30 7.56 13.88
CA HIS A 95 26.51 8.01 13.22
C HIS A 95 26.76 9.47 13.59
N ALA A 96 28.04 9.87 13.64
CA ALA A 96 28.42 11.23 14.01
C ALA A 96 27.80 12.29 13.07
N GLU A 97 27.98 12.09 11.76
CA GLU A 97 27.53 13.06 10.73
C GLU A 97 26.29 12.62 9.94
N HIS A 98 26.21 11.34 9.56
CA HIS A 98 25.21 10.82 8.63
C HIS A 98 24.33 9.70 9.25
N PRO A 99 23.58 9.97 10.34
CA PRO A 99 22.70 8.97 10.92
C PRO A 99 21.56 8.60 9.95
N PHE A 100 21.33 7.30 9.76
CA PHE A 100 20.37 6.75 8.81
C PHE A 100 18.99 7.38 8.98
N MET A 101 18.47 7.97 7.89
CA MET A 101 17.16 8.63 7.81
C MET A 101 16.90 9.69 8.88
N GLN A 102 17.94 10.38 9.33
CA GLN A 102 17.89 11.42 10.36
C GLN A 102 18.61 12.69 9.89
N THR A 103 18.50 13.75 10.67
CA THR A 103 19.23 15.01 10.48
C THR A 103 19.88 15.40 11.80
N LYS A 104 21.17 15.74 11.79
CA LYS A 104 21.87 16.18 13.00
C LYS A 104 21.57 17.65 13.33
N GLY A 105 21.50 17.95 14.62
CA GLY A 105 21.36 19.31 15.13
C GLY A 105 19.92 19.84 15.11
N VAL A 106 18.94 18.94 15.28
CA VAL A 106 17.52 19.30 15.29
C VAL A 106 17.19 20.14 16.52
N LYS A 107 16.54 21.30 16.30
CA LYS A 107 16.15 22.21 17.38
C LYS A 107 14.72 21.94 17.82
N ALA A 108 14.56 21.33 18.99
CA ALA A 108 13.27 21.07 19.60
C ALA A 108 13.28 21.42 21.09
N ASN A 109 12.18 21.98 21.59
CA ASN A 109 12.02 22.32 23.01
C ASN A 109 11.80 21.08 23.88
N ASP A 110 11.09 20.08 23.33
CA ASP A 110 10.69 18.87 24.04
C ASP A 110 11.03 17.63 23.23
N VAL A 111 11.34 16.55 23.95
CA VAL A 111 11.52 15.22 23.35
C VAL A 111 10.17 14.66 22.93
N THR A 112 10.07 14.20 21.68
CA THR A 112 8.87 13.53 21.17
C THR A 112 8.91 12.04 21.51
N PRO A 113 7.85 11.47 22.11
CA PRO A 113 7.77 10.03 22.39
C PRO A 113 7.77 9.17 21.12
N MET A 114 8.35 7.97 21.19
CA MET A 114 8.42 7.03 20.05
C MET A 114 7.03 6.61 19.53
N GLU A 115 5.98 6.72 20.34
CA GLU A 115 4.59 6.46 19.92
C GLU A 115 4.15 7.29 18.70
N LYS A 116 4.80 8.44 18.45
CA LYS A 116 4.52 9.25 17.25
C LYS A 116 5.02 8.61 15.96
N LEU A 117 6.00 7.71 16.01
CA LEU A 117 6.46 6.93 14.86
C LEU A 117 5.67 5.62 14.69
N LEU A 118 4.93 5.20 15.72
CA LEU A 118 4.07 4.02 15.69
C LEU A 118 2.68 4.36 15.12
N ALA A 119 2.62 4.55 13.81
CA ALA A 119 1.42 4.88 13.03
C ALA A 119 0.10 4.32 13.61
N GLY A 120 -0.79 5.20 14.10
CA GLY A 120 -2.12 4.83 14.60
C GLY A 120 -2.19 4.42 16.08
N VAL A 121 -1.08 4.31 16.80
CA VAL A 121 -1.08 4.20 18.27
C VAL A 121 -1.48 5.53 18.90
N SER A 122 -0.97 6.64 18.35
CA SER A 122 -1.40 8.00 18.67
C SER A 122 -1.74 8.76 17.38
N GLY A 123 -2.46 9.88 17.50
CA GLY A 123 -2.77 10.75 16.36
C GLY A 123 -4.24 11.19 16.25
N ALA A 124 -5.14 10.57 17.03
CA ALA A 124 -6.54 10.98 17.17
C ALA A 124 -6.95 11.03 18.65
N THR A 125 -8.04 11.73 18.96
CA THR A 125 -8.53 11.93 20.34
C THR A 125 -9.00 10.62 20.99
N ASN A 126 -9.51 9.67 20.21
CA ASN A 126 -9.95 8.37 20.70
C ASN A 126 -8.80 7.38 20.93
N CYS A 127 -7.59 7.63 20.41
CA CYS A 127 -6.45 6.72 20.54
C CYS A 127 -6.13 6.39 22.00
N ALA A 128 -6.12 7.40 22.89
CA ALA A 128 -5.84 7.20 24.31
C ALA A 128 -6.92 6.40 25.05
N PHE A 129 -8.13 6.30 24.48
CA PHE A 129 -9.24 5.54 25.05
C PHE A 129 -9.26 4.08 24.57
N VAL A 130 -8.88 3.83 23.31
CA VAL A 130 -9.02 2.50 22.68
C VAL A 130 -7.72 1.71 22.58
N ASN A 131 -6.55 2.37 22.60
CA ASN A 131 -5.26 1.71 22.42
C ASN A 131 -4.61 1.38 23.77
N GLN A 132 -3.94 0.24 23.83
CA GLN A 132 -3.08 -0.14 24.95
C GLN A 132 -1.92 0.87 25.09
N PRO A 133 -1.68 1.46 26.28
CA PRO A 133 -0.55 2.37 26.52
C PRO A 133 0.80 1.65 26.52
N GLY A 134 1.89 2.42 26.46
CA GLY A 134 3.26 1.93 26.69
C GLY A 134 3.92 1.25 25.48
N GLN A 135 3.28 1.26 24.32
CA GLN A 135 3.83 0.62 23.11
C GLN A 135 5.08 1.34 22.57
N GLY A 136 5.27 2.62 22.91
CA GLY A 136 6.42 3.42 22.50
C GLY A 136 7.39 3.77 23.63
N GLU A 137 7.44 2.99 24.71
CA GLU A 137 8.37 3.25 25.83
C GLU A 137 9.84 3.04 25.44
N ALA A 138 10.16 1.96 24.72
CA ALA A 138 11.53 1.63 24.33
C ALA A 138 11.56 0.72 23.09
N LEU A 139 12.00 1.24 21.94
CA LEU A 139 12.10 0.47 20.69
C LEU A 139 13.52 -0.03 20.45
N CYS A 140 13.69 -1.28 20.03
CA CYS A 140 15.00 -1.78 19.55
C CYS A 140 15.42 -1.07 18.24
N GLY A 141 16.68 -1.22 17.86
CA GLY A 141 17.21 -0.61 16.63
C GLY A 141 16.44 -1.01 15.36
N GLY A 142 16.08 -2.30 15.20
CA GLY A 142 15.29 -2.78 14.06
C GLY A 142 13.90 -2.13 13.98
N CYS A 143 13.14 -2.16 15.08
CA CYS A 143 11.82 -1.50 15.12
C CYS A 143 11.91 0.00 14.87
N THR A 144 12.97 0.66 15.35
CA THR A 144 13.20 2.09 15.17
C THR A 144 13.47 2.42 13.70
N ALA A 145 14.36 1.69 13.03
CA ALA A 145 14.66 1.87 11.61
C ALA A 145 13.42 1.63 10.73
N ILE A 146 12.66 0.57 11.02
CA ILE A 146 11.41 0.27 10.32
C ILE A 146 10.38 1.40 10.52
N ALA A 147 10.23 1.91 11.75
CA ALA A 147 9.29 2.98 12.05
C ALA A 147 9.68 4.32 11.37
N LEU A 148 10.98 4.66 11.34
CA LEU A 148 11.48 5.82 10.58
C LEU A 148 11.17 5.69 9.08
N PHE A 149 11.44 4.52 8.50
CA PHE A 149 11.18 4.25 7.08
C PHE A 149 9.67 4.29 6.76
N ASN A 150 8.84 3.67 7.60
CA ASN A 150 7.38 3.72 7.49
C ASN A 150 6.85 5.16 7.54
N GLN A 151 7.37 5.97 8.47
CA GLN A 151 6.95 7.36 8.64
C GLN A 151 7.30 8.24 7.44
N ALA A 152 8.45 8.01 6.82
CA ALA A 152 8.89 8.75 5.64
C ALA A 152 8.12 8.37 4.36
N ASN A 153 7.53 7.17 4.32
CA ASN A 153 7.03 6.55 3.09
C ASN A 153 5.52 6.34 3.06
N GLN A 154 4.97 5.64 4.04
CA GLN A 154 3.59 5.14 4.01
C GLN A 154 2.68 5.93 4.95
N ALA A 155 3.16 6.31 6.13
CA ALA A 155 2.36 7.04 7.09
C ALA A 155 2.15 8.51 6.64
N PRO A 156 1.09 9.18 7.12
CA PRO A 156 0.98 10.63 6.95
C PRO A 156 2.04 11.35 7.81
N GLY A 157 2.43 12.55 7.39
CA GLY A 157 3.29 13.43 8.20
C GLY A 157 2.67 13.79 9.56
N PHE A 158 3.49 14.28 10.49
CA PHE A 158 3.07 14.57 11.87
C PHE A 158 2.06 15.73 12.02
N GLY A 159 1.70 16.43 10.94
CA GLY A 159 0.81 17.59 10.95
C GLY A 159 1.46 18.84 10.35
N GLY A 160 0.95 20.02 10.73
CA GLY A 160 1.37 21.30 10.15
C GLY A 160 2.87 21.55 10.24
N GLY A 161 3.51 21.79 9.09
CA GLY A 161 4.94 22.05 8.97
C GLY A 161 5.83 20.82 8.78
N PHE A 162 5.25 19.61 8.68
CA PHE A 162 5.96 18.39 8.32
C PHE A 162 5.49 17.90 6.95
N LYS A 163 6.42 17.66 6.02
CA LYS A 163 6.14 17.16 4.68
C LYS A 163 6.01 15.62 4.68
N SER A 164 5.19 15.09 3.80
CA SER A 164 5.10 13.64 3.53
C SER A 164 6.13 13.22 2.47
N GLY A 165 6.28 11.91 2.23
CA GLY A 165 7.21 11.36 1.25
C GLY A 165 6.88 11.69 -0.21
N LEU A 166 7.77 11.28 -1.13
CA LEU A 166 7.71 11.59 -2.57
C LEU A 166 6.46 11.04 -3.28
N ARG A 167 5.83 10.01 -2.71
CA ARG A 167 4.58 9.44 -3.24
C ARG A 167 3.32 10.17 -2.77
N GLY A 168 3.48 11.23 -1.97
CA GLY A 168 2.39 11.92 -1.27
C GLY A 168 2.07 11.30 0.09
N GLY A 169 0.96 11.72 0.69
CA GLY A 169 0.46 11.14 1.94
C GLY A 169 -0.29 9.82 1.69
N THR A 170 0.00 8.81 2.51
CA THR A 170 -0.66 7.49 2.52
C THR A 170 -0.74 6.78 1.16
N PRO A 171 0.39 6.60 0.45
CA PRO A 171 0.41 5.82 -0.78
C PRO A 171 0.15 4.33 -0.50
N ILE A 172 -0.46 3.63 -1.47
CA ILE A 172 -0.53 2.18 -1.46
C ILE A 172 0.79 1.62 -1.98
N THR A 173 1.40 0.72 -1.23
CA THR A 173 2.58 -0.05 -1.67
C THR A 173 2.13 -1.40 -2.19
N THR A 174 2.75 -1.88 -3.29
CA THR A 174 2.43 -3.15 -3.94
C THR A 174 3.70 -3.93 -4.26
N PHE A 175 3.83 -5.14 -3.75
CA PHE A 175 4.98 -6.01 -3.94
C PHE A 175 4.57 -7.41 -4.36
N VAL A 176 5.35 -8.01 -5.26
CA VAL A 176 5.24 -9.41 -5.65
C VAL A 176 5.75 -10.28 -4.52
N ARG A 177 4.99 -11.30 -4.13
CA ARG A 177 5.36 -12.20 -3.05
C ARG A 177 6.03 -13.46 -3.59
N GLY A 178 7.15 -13.83 -2.97
CA GLY A 178 7.83 -15.10 -3.19
C GLY A 178 7.49 -16.14 -2.13
N ILE A 179 8.13 -17.31 -2.21
CA ILE A 179 7.92 -18.42 -1.26
C ILE A 179 8.46 -18.09 0.15
N ASP A 180 9.50 -17.27 0.22
CA ASP A 180 10.20 -16.82 1.42
C ASP A 180 10.57 -15.33 1.31
N LEU A 181 11.13 -14.77 2.39
CA LEU A 181 11.52 -13.36 2.45
C LEU A 181 12.62 -13.02 1.44
N ARG A 182 13.62 -13.89 1.26
CA ARG A 182 14.76 -13.65 0.35
C ARG A 182 14.26 -13.51 -1.10
N SER A 183 13.51 -14.49 -1.58
CA SER A 183 12.89 -14.46 -2.90
C SER A 183 11.93 -13.29 -3.06
N THR A 184 11.14 -12.95 -2.03
CA THR A 184 10.25 -11.78 -2.06
C THR A 184 11.03 -10.48 -2.23
N VAL A 185 12.14 -10.28 -1.51
CA VAL A 185 12.99 -9.09 -1.67
C VAL A 185 13.52 -9.01 -3.10
N LEU A 186 14.14 -10.08 -3.60
CA LEU A 186 14.74 -10.12 -4.94
C LEU A 186 13.70 -9.94 -6.05
N LEU A 187 12.50 -10.50 -5.92
CA LEU A 187 11.42 -10.37 -6.90
C LEU A 187 10.98 -8.91 -7.14
N ASN A 188 11.24 -8.02 -6.18
CA ASN A 188 10.87 -6.61 -6.25
C ASN A 188 12.07 -5.67 -6.48
N VAL A 189 13.24 -6.22 -6.81
CA VAL A 189 14.41 -5.45 -7.26
C VAL A 189 14.36 -5.31 -8.78
N LEU A 190 14.34 -4.09 -9.29
CA LEU A 190 14.44 -3.80 -10.72
C LEU A 190 15.80 -4.19 -11.27
N THR A 191 15.82 -4.88 -12.41
CA THR A 191 17.06 -5.17 -13.16
C THR A 191 17.69 -3.89 -13.67
N ILE A 192 19.01 -3.86 -13.86
CA ILE A 192 19.76 -2.68 -14.32
C ILE A 192 19.14 -2.04 -15.56
N PRO A 193 18.77 -2.78 -16.63
CA PRO A 193 18.15 -2.17 -17.81
C PRO A 193 16.81 -1.49 -17.52
N ARG A 194 15.98 -2.06 -16.63
CA ARG A 194 14.69 -1.47 -16.26
C ARG A 194 14.86 -0.30 -15.30
N LEU A 195 15.82 -0.39 -14.38
CA LEU A 195 16.19 0.71 -13.48
C LEU A 195 16.68 1.92 -14.27
N GLN A 196 17.61 1.74 -15.21
CA GLN A 196 18.13 2.81 -16.08
C GLN A 196 17.06 3.40 -16.99
N LYS A 197 16.12 2.58 -17.48
CA LYS A 197 14.98 3.08 -18.27
C LYS A 197 14.06 3.98 -17.45
N GLN A 198 13.89 3.69 -16.16
CA GLN A 198 13.02 4.45 -15.27
C GLN A 198 13.71 5.67 -14.66
N PHE A 199 15.01 5.54 -14.39
CA PHE A 199 15.89 6.58 -13.84
C PHE A 199 17.12 6.70 -14.74
N PRO A 200 17.02 7.39 -15.89
CA PRO A 200 18.19 7.65 -16.72
C PRO A 200 19.20 8.46 -15.91
N ASN A 201 20.45 7.99 -15.88
CA ASN A 201 21.51 8.59 -15.09
C ASN A 201 22.00 9.88 -15.77
N GLU A 202 21.31 10.97 -15.51
CA GLU A 202 21.68 12.29 -16.01
C GLU A 202 22.71 12.94 -15.08
N SER A 203 23.67 13.68 -15.64
CA SER A 203 24.77 14.35 -14.92
C SER A 203 24.32 15.33 -13.83
N HIS A 204 23.05 15.75 -13.84
CA HIS A 204 22.47 16.71 -12.90
C HIS A 204 21.62 16.04 -11.80
N THR A 205 21.58 14.71 -11.73
CA THR A 205 20.83 13.98 -10.69
C THR A 205 21.63 13.86 -9.39
N GLU A 206 20.98 14.15 -8.26
CA GLU A 206 21.56 13.92 -6.94
C GLU A 206 21.17 12.54 -6.44
N ASN A 207 22.15 11.65 -6.25
CA ASN A 207 21.92 10.28 -5.83
C ASN A 207 22.30 10.02 -4.37
N GLN A 208 22.95 10.96 -3.68
CA GLN A 208 23.23 10.81 -2.25
C GLN A 208 21.93 10.93 -1.42
N PRO A 209 21.78 10.12 -0.34
CA PRO A 209 20.62 10.22 0.55
C PRO A 209 20.48 11.60 1.21
N THR A 210 19.29 11.85 1.73
CA THR A 210 18.95 13.12 2.39
C THR A 210 19.77 13.40 3.66
N TRP A 211 20.26 12.38 4.38
CA TRP A 211 21.11 12.54 5.57
C TRP A 211 22.61 12.67 5.25
N VAL A 212 23.01 12.40 4.01
CA VAL A 212 24.37 12.62 3.51
C VAL A 212 24.47 14.00 2.86
N LYS A 213 23.52 14.30 1.96
CA LYS A 213 23.36 15.61 1.34
C LYS A 213 21.97 16.17 1.66
N PRO A 214 21.85 17.05 2.68
CA PRO A 214 20.59 17.64 3.11
C PRO A 214 19.87 18.39 1.99
N VAL A 215 18.54 18.35 2.04
CA VAL A 215 17.69 19.25 1.24
C VAL A 215 17.81 20.66 1.81
N LYS A 216 17.86 21.69 0.97
CA LYS A 216 17.95 23.06 1.48
C LYS A 216 16.57 23.55 1.94
N PRO A 217 16.48 24.37 3.00
CA PRO A 217 15.22 24.96 3.43
C PRO A 217 14.56 25.76 2.31
N ASN A 218 13.26 25.56 2.10
CA ASN A 218 12.43 26.22 1.09
C ASN A 218 12.89 26.02 -0.36
N GLU A 219 13.72 25.01 -0.61
CA GLU A 219 14.18 24.66 -1.94
C GLU A 219 13.02 24.13 -2.81
N SER A 220 13.09 24.46 -4.09
CA SER A 220 12.19 23.96 -5.13
C SER A 220 12.96 22.92 -5.95
N VAL A 221 12.74 21.65 -5.63
CA VAL A 221 13.48 20.51 -6.19
C VAL A 221 12.73 19.93 -7.39
N PRO A 222 13.28 19.91 -8.61
CA PRO A 222 12.68 19.17 -9.72
C PRO A 222 12.65 17.67 -9.39
N ALA A 223 11.50 17.01 -9.56
CA ALA A 223 11.41 15.57 -9.32
C ALA A 223 12.40 14.79 -10.19
N SER A 224 12.66 15.24 -11.42
CA SER A 224 13.60 14.62 -12.36
C SER A 224 15.07 14.68 -11.91
N SER A 225 15.45 15.59 -10.99
CA SER A 225 16.82 15.69 -10.49
C SER A 225 17.10 14.81 -9.27
N ILE A 226 16.11 14.04 -8.80
CA ILE A 226 16.25 13.13 -7.66
C ILE A 226 16.67 11.75 -8.18
N GLY A 227 17.91 11.35 -7.91
CA GLY A 227 18.43 10.03 -8.24
C GLY A 227 17.72 8.91 -7.48
N PHE A 228 17.86 7.67 -7.96
CA PHE A 228 17.09 6.54 -7.44
C PHE A 228 17.37 6.21 -5.97
N VAL A 229 18.63 6.29 -5.53
CA VAL A 229 19.01 6.05 -4.13
C VAL A 229 18.42 7.14 -3.24
N ARG A 230 18.61 8.42 -3.62
CA ARG A 230 18.05 9.57 -2.89
C ARG A 230 16.53 9.49 -2.77
N GLY A 231 15.85 9.08 -3.85
CA GLY A 231 14.40 9.00 -3.89
C GLY A 231 13.81 7.83 -3.09
N LEU A 232 14.40 6.63 -3.19
CA LEU A 232 13.96 5.46 -2.43
C LEU A 232 14.14 5.63 -0.92
N PHE A 233 15.21 6.31 -0.51
CA PHE A 233 15.51 6.63 0.88
C PHE A 233 15.20 8.08 1.25
N TRP A 234 14.22 8.69 0.56
CA TRP A 234 13.84 10.07 0.84
C TRP A 234 13.26 10.22 2.25
N GLN A 235 13.92 11.01 3.10
CA GLN A 235 13.40 11.41 4.41
C GLN A 235 12.95 12.87 4.35
N PRO A 236 11.63 13.15 4.31
CA PRO A 236 11.13 14.52 4.21
C PRO A 236 11.12 15.29 5.54
N ALA A 237 11.28 14.61 6.68
CA ALA A 237 11.20 15.20 8.01
C ALA A 237 12.59 15.31 8.66
N HIS A 238 12.86 16.44 9.30
CA HIS A 238 14.02 16.57 10.19
C HIS A 238 13.72 15.87 11.51
N ILE A 239 14.34 14.71 11.70
CA ILE A 239 14.22 13.86 12.88
C ILE A 239 15.62 13.51 13.37
N GLU A 240 15.84 13.57 14.68
CA GLU A 240 17.07 13.10 15.32
C GLU A 240 16.69 12.17 16.48
N LEU A 241 17.14 10.92 16.46
CA LEU A 241 16.90 10.02 17.59
C LEU A 241 17.66 10.51 18.82
N CYS A 242 17.04 10.39 20.00
CA CYS A 242 17.75 10.59 21.25
C CYS A 242 18.73 9.43 21.50
N ASP A 243 19.67 9.64 22.42
CA ASP A 243 20.63 8.62 22.80
C ASP A 243 19.92 7.34 23.27
N PRO A 244 20.39 6.16 22.83
CA PRO A 244 19.77 4.91 23.22
C PRO A 244 20.05 4.60 24.70
N ILE A 245 19.09 3.92 25.33
CA ILE A 245 19.24 3.28 26.64
C ILE A 245 19.73 1.84 26.49
N GLY A 246 20.14 1.24 27.62
CA GLY A 246 20.69 -0.11 27.66
C GLY A 246 19.68 -1.25 27.49
N ILE A 247 20.17 -2.44 27.84
CA ILE A 247 19.54 -3.74 27.60
C ILE A 247 18.10 -3.77 28.14
N GLY A 248 17.22 -4.40 27.37
CA GLY A 248 15.90 -4.82 27.84
C GLY A 248 14.98 -5.16 26.68
N LYS A 249 13.70 -5.34 27.02
CA LYS A 249 12.67 -5.68 26.05
C LYS A 249 12.26 -4.46 25.22
N CYS A 250 12.08 -4.67 23.92
CA CYS A 250 11.44 -3.73 23.01
C CYS A 250 9.94 -3.71 23.26
N SER A 251 9.36 -2.54 23.51
CA SER A 251 7.92 -2.35 23.72
C SER A 251 7.08 -2.62 22.47
N CYS A 252 7.71 -2.62 21.28
CA CYS A 252 7.05 -2.92 20.01
C CYS A 252 7.13 -4.42 19.67
N CYS A 253 8.31 -4.99 19.39
CA CYS A 253 8.43 -6.39 18.93
C CYS A 253 8.46 -7.42 20.06
N GLY A 254 8.59 -6.99 21.32
CA GLY A 254 8.68 -7.88 22.47
C GLY A 254 9.97 -8.69 22.59
N GLN A 255 10.98 -8.42 21.76
CA GLN A 255 12.29 -9.07 21.84
C GLN A 255 13.26 -8.27 22.71
N GLU A 256 14.21 -8.96 23.34
CA GLU A 256 15.34 -8.32 24.03
C GLU A 256 16.26 -7.63 23.03
N SER A 257 16.85 -6.49 23.43
CA SER A 257 17.81 -5.75 22.63
C SER A 257 18.82 -5.03 23.50
N ASN A 258 20.06 -4.95 23.02
CA ASN A 258 21.15 -4.29 23.74
C ASN A 258 20.97 -2.76 23.82
N LEU A 259 20.41 -2.17 22.77
CA LEU A 259 20.18 -0.73 22.65
C LEU A 259 18.73 -0.47 22.30
N ARG A 260 18.10 0.44 23.03
CA ARG A 260 16.70 0.81 22.83
C ARG A 260 16.53 2.32 22.81
N TYR A 261 15.58 2.82 22.02
CA TYR A 261 15.30 4.24 21.85
C TYR A 261 13.97 4.60 22.51
N THR A 262 13.96 5.67 23.28
CA THR A 262 12.80 6.10 24.11
C THR A 262 12.16 7.40 23.62
N GLY A 263 12.81 8.13 22.70
CA GLY A 263 12.29 9.35 22.12
C GLY A 263 13.15 9.87 20.97
N PHE A 264 12.67 10.94 20.35
CA PHE A 264 13.35 11.62 19.25
C PHE A 264 13.02 13.12 19.24
N LEU A 265 13.89 13.91 18.63
CA LEU A 265 13.68 15.31 18.34
C LEU A 265 13.13 15.47 16.92
N LYS A 266 12.28 16.47 16.70
CA LYS A 266 11.77 16.82 15.38
C LYS A 266 11.53 18.31 15.25
N GLU A 267 11.79 18.87 14.08
CA GLU A 267 11.52 20.27 13.77
C GLU A 267 10.78 20.43 12.44
N LYS A 268 10.10 21.57 12.26
CA LYS A 268 9.40 21.87 11.02
C LYS A 268 10.43 22.09 9.92
N PHE A 269 10.19 21.49 8.76
CA PHE A 269 11.04 21.64 7.60
C PHE A 269 10.18 21.62 6.33
N THR A 270 10.39 22.61 5.46
CA THR A 270 9.58 22.82 4.27
C THR A 270 10.43 22.95 3.03
N PHE A 271 9.97 22.31 1.96
CA PHE A 271 10.49 22.36 0.60
C PHE A 271 9.33 22.02 -0.36
N THR A 272 9.57 22.13 -1.66
CA THR A 272 8.63 21.74 -2.71
C THR A 272 9.33 20.83 -3.71
N VAL A 273 8.68 19.74 -4.10
CA VAL A 273 9.13 18.90 -5.22
C VAL A 273 8.20 19.17 -6.40
N ASN A 274 8.75 19.60 -7.53
CA ASN A 274 7.98 19.90 -8.74
C ASN A 274 7.91 18.67 -9.65
N GLY A 275 6.71 18.23 -9.98
CA GLY A 275 6.48 17.00 -10.73
C GLY A 275 6.33 15.77 -9.84
N LEU A 276 6.18 14.60 -10.47
CA LEU A 276 6.00 13.33 -9.78
C LEU A 276 7.25 12.46 -9.95
N TRP A 277 7.88 12.10 -8.83
CA TRP A 277 9.03 11.19 -8.86
C TRP A 277 8.56 9.74 -9.14
N PRO A 278 9.12 9.01 -10.12
CA PRO A 278 8.55 7.76 -10.60
C PRO A 278 8.87 6.59 -9.66
N HIS A 279 8.26 6.55 -8.49
CA HIS A 279 8.52 5.52 -7.48
C HIS A 279 8.13 4.11 -7.96
N PRO A 280 9.00 3.09 -7.83
CA PRO A 280 8.75 1.76 -8.40
C PRO A 280 7.76 0.86 -7.63
N HIS A 281 7.26 1.30 -6.47
CA HIS A 281 6.56 0.43 -5.51
C HIS A 281 5.09 0.78 -5.32
N SER A 282 4.57 1.74 -6.09
CA SER A 282 3.19 2.21 -5.98
C SER A 282 2.57 2.41 -7.36
N PRO A 283 1.32 1.98 -7.59
CA PRO A 283 0.58 2.32 -8.80
C PRO A 283 0.27 3.82 -8.88
N CYS A 284 0.16 4.33 -10.10
CA CYS A 284 -0.10 5.73 -10.39
C CYS A 284 -1.39 5.88 -11.22
N LEU A 285 -2.28 6.78 -10.79
CA LEU A 285 -3.44 7.21 -11.55
C LEU A 285 -3.03 8.35 -12.47
N VAL A 286 -3.53 8.33 -13.70
CA VAL A 286 -3.33 9.39 -14.70
C VAL A 286 -4.70 9.97 -15.01
N THR A 287 -4.88 11.28 -14.80
CA THR A 287 -6.14 11.96 -15.05
C THR A 287 -5.92 13.11 -16.01
N VAL A 288 -6.75 13.21 -17.06
CA VAL A 288 -6.68 14.32 -18.01
C VAL A 288 -7.78 15.31 -17.69
N LYS A 289 -7.42 16.54 -17.29
CA LYS A 289 -8.37 17.62 -17.00
C LYS A 289 -8.01 18.84 -17.84
N LYS A 290 -8.96 19.30 -18.67
CA LYS A 290 -8.78 20.47 -19.54
C LYS A 290 -7.52 20.42 -20.42
N GLY A 291 -7.11 19.23 -20.87
CA GLY A 291 -5.91 19.03 -21.69
C GLY A 291 -4.60 18.87 -20.91
N GLU A 292 -4.61 19.07 -19.58
CA GLU A 292 -3.46 18.83 -18.71
C GLU A 292 -3.50 17.42 -18.11
N VAL A 293 -2.35 16.75 -18.09
CA VAL A 293 -2.18 15.42 -17.49
C VAL A 293 -1.74 15.57 -16.04
N GLU A 294 -2.58 15.12 -15.12
CA GLU A 294 -2.30 15.07 -13.68
C GLU A 294 -2.00 13.62 -13.28
N GLU A 295 -0.81 13.39 -12.73
CA GLU A 295 -0.39 12.08 -12.21
C GLU A 295 -0.38 12.08 -10.68
N LYS A 296 -0.95 11.03 -10.07
CA LYS A 296 -0.97 10.86 -8.62
C LYS A 296 -0.87 9.40 -8.23
N PHE A 297 -0.04 9.08 -7.23
CA PHE A 297 -0.01 7.73 -6.67
C PHE A 297 -1.34 7.33 -6.04
N LEU A 298 -1.66 6.04 -6.16
CA LEU A 298 -2.86 5.45 -5.59
C LEU A 298 -2.80 5.50 -4.05
N ALA A 299 -3.90 5.91 -3.42
CA ALA A 299 -4.09 5.98 -1.97
C ALA A 299 -5.50 5.50 -1.61
N PHE A 300 -5.69 4.98 -0.39
CA PHE A 300 -7.02 4.66 0.11
C PHE A 300 -7.76 5.92 0.51
N THR A 301 -8.84 6.26 -0.20
CA THR A 301 -9.64 7.47 0.06
C THR A 301 -10.98 7.18 0.73
N THR A 302 -11.47 5.94 0.63
CA THR A 302 -12.77 5.51 1.18
C THR A 302 -12.62 4.22 1.99
N SER A 303 -13.69 3.85 2.70
CA SER A 303 -13.77 2.57 3.42
C SER A 303 -14.20 1.39 2.52
N ALA A 304 -14.15 1.54 1.19
CA ALA A 304 -14.50 0.46 0.25
C ALA A 304 -13.42 -0.64 0.26
N PRO A 305 -13.75 -1.95 0.19
CA PRO A 305 -12.79 -3.05 0.27
C PRO A 305 -11.67 -2.99 -0.77
N SER A 306 -10.56 -3.69 -0.50
CA SER A 306 -9.37 -3.66 -1.35
C SER A 306 -9.61 -4.19 -2.77
N TRP A 307 -10.58 -5.09 -2.96
CA TRP A 307 -10.92 -5.59 -4.31
C TRP A 307 -11.36 -4.48 -5.27
N THR A 308 -11.92 -3.37 -4.77
CA THR A 308 -12.31 -2.25 -5.63
C THR A 308 -11.12 -1.54 -6.26
N GLN A 309 -9.92 -1.74 -5.70
CA GLN A 309 -8.67 -1.14 -6.20
C GLN A 309 -7.89 -2.10 -7.11
N ILE A 310 -8.26 -3.38 -7.21
CA ILE A 310 -7.48 -4.41 -7.92
C ILE A 310 -7.17 -4.00 -9.36
N SER A 311 -8.16 -3.49 -10.11
CA SER A 311 -7.93 -3.06 -11.48
C SER A 311 -6.89 -1.94 -11.59
N ARG A 312 -6.70 -1.12 -10.56
CA ARG A 312 -5.70 -0.04 -10.55
C ARG A 312 -4.31 -0.52 -10.12
N VAL A 313 -4.21 -1.76 -9.66
CA VAL A 313 -3.01 -2.35 -9.07
C VAL A 313 -2.35 -3.33 -10.03
N VAL A 314 -3.14 -4.08 -10.82
CA VAL A 314 -2.62 -5.13 -11.71
C VAL A 314 -2.91 -4.91 -13.20
N VAL A 315 -3.69 -3.90 -13.60
CA VAL A 315 -4.08 -3.66 -15.01
C VAL A 315 -3.65 -2.28 -15.47
N ASP A 316 -2.70 -2.21 -16.40
CA ASP A 316 -2.35 -0.93 -17.03
C ASP A 316 -3.49 -0.45 -17.93
N LYS A 317 -3.79 0.84 -17.86
CA LYS A 317 -4.66 1.55 -18.80
C LYS A 317 -3.96 2.82 -19.23
N ILE A 318 -3.28 2.76 -20.35
CA ILE A 318 -2.59 3.90 -20.95
C ILE A 318 -3.32 4.21 -22.26
N ILE A 319 -4.30 5.10 -22.17
CA ILE A 319 -5.05 5.59 -23.33
C ILE A 319 -4.74 7.07 -23.47
N GLN A 320 -4.31 7.48 -24.66
CA GLN A 320 -3.98 8.87 -24.92
C GLN A 320 -5.21 9.75 -24.73
N ASN A 321 -5.06 10.86 -24.00
CA ASN A 321 -6.12 11.84 -23.72
C ASN A 321 -7.30 11.32 -22.86
N GLU A 322 -7.18 10.16 -22.21
CA GLU A 322 -8.19 9.62 -21.31
C GLU A 322 -7.62 9.34 -19.91
N ASN A 323 -8.52 9.17 -18.94
CA ASN A 323 -8.14 8.77 -17.59
C ASN A 323 -7.62 7.32 -17.61
N GLY A 324 -6.46 7.13 -17.02
CA GLY A 324 -5.73 5.88 -17.04
C GLY A 324 -5.16 5.50 -15.69
N ASN A 325 -4.43 4.39 -15.68
CA ASN A 325 -3.63 4.00 -14.54
C ASN A 325 -2.39 3.24 -15.02
N ARG A 326 -1.31 3.37 -14.27
CA ARG A 326 -0.06 2.63 -14.45
C ARG A 326 0.19 1.80 -13.20
N VAL A 327 0.45 0.52 -13.37
CA VAL A 327 0.83 -0.36 -12.26
C VAL A 327 2.21 0.00 -11.73
N ALA A 328 2.56 -0.47 -10.53
CA ALA A 328 3.90 -0.28 -9.99
C ALA A 328 4.96 -0.95 -10.88
N ALA A 329 6.14 -0.34 -11.01
CA ALA A 329 7.19 -0.82 -11.91
C ALA A 329 7.64 -2.26 -11.59
N VAL A 330 7.70 -2.64 -10.31
CA VAL A 330 8.05 -4.00 -9.89
C VAL A 330 7.03 -5.05 -10.37
N VAL A 331 5.74 -4.70 -10.40
CA VAL A 331 4.68 -5.57 -10.92
C VAL A 331 4.80 -5.71 -12.43
N ASN A 332 5.09 -4.61 -13.14
CA ASN A 332 5.31 -4.64 -14.58
C ASN A 332 6.57 -5.46 -14.95
N GLN A 333 7.65 -5.34 -14.17
CA GLN A 333 8.84 -6.18 -14.35
C GLN A 333 8.48 -7.67 -14.22
N PHE A 334 7.81 -8.06 -13.13
CA PHE A 334 7.43 -9.45 -12.90
C PHE A 334 6.52 -10.00 -14.00
N ARG A 335 5.55 -9.19 -14.47
CA ARG A 335 4.71 -9.52 -15.63
C ARG A 335 5.53 -9.94 -16.84
N ASN A 336 6.62 -9.22 -17.12
CA ASN A 336 7.47 -9.45 -18.28
C ASN A 336 8.45 -10.62 -18.09
N ILE A 337 9.01 -10.79 -16.89
CA ILE A 337 9.99 -11.85 -16.60
C ILE A 337 9.34 -13.23 -16.48
N ALA A 338 8.12 -13.28 -15.92
CA ALA A 338 7.39 -14.52 -15.61
C ALA A 338 5.94 -14.50 -16.14
N PRO A 339 5.73 -14.46 -17.48
CA PRO A 339 4.39 -14.31 -18.07
C PRO A 339 3.47 -15.52 -17.89
N GLN A 340 4.01 -16.67 -17.46
CA GLN A 340 3.26 -17.90 -17.19
C GLN A 340 3.10 -18.19 -15.69
N SER A 341 3.59 -17.29 -14.82
CA SER A 341 3.48 -17.47 -13.38
C SER A 341 2.14 -16.93 -12.85
N PRO A 342 1.50 -17.57 -11.86
CA PRO A 342 0.51 -16.87 -11.04
C PRO A 342 1.15 -15.69 -10.30
N LEU A 343 0.33 -14.80 -9.77
CA LEU A 343 0.76 -13.66 -8.98
C LEU A 343 0.15 -13.73 -7.57
N GLU A 344 1.03 -13.78 -6.57
CA GLU A 344 0.70 -13.41 -5.21
C GLU A 344 1.19 -11.97 -4.99
N LEU A 345 0.29 -11.06 -4.64
CA LEU A 345 0.60 -9.64 -4.50
C LEU A 345 0.30 -9.17 -3.08
N ILE A 346 1.33 -8.70 -2.38
CA ILE A 346 1.17 -7.98 -1.12
C ILE A 346 0.82 -6.53 -1.45
N MET A 347 -0.26 -6.01 -0.89
CA MET A 347 -0.60 -4.60 -0.96
C MET A 347 -0.97 -4.04 0.40
N GLY A 348 -0.63 -2.78 0.66
CA GLY A 348 -1.05 -2.14 1.90
C GLY A 348 -0.85 -0.64 1.93
N GLY A 349 -1.51 -0.02 2.91
CA GLY A 349 -1.50 1.42 3.11
C GLY A 349 -2.52 1.87 4.16
N TYR A 350 -2.55 3.18 4.39
CA TYR A 350 -3.44 3.80 5.36
C TYR A 350 -4.51 4.65 4.68
N ARG A 351 -5.59 4.90 5.41
CA ARG A 351 -6.51 6.01 5.16
C ARG A 351 -6.41 6.98 6.33
N ASN A 352 -6.16 8.26 6.05
CA ASN A 352 -5.94 9.26 7.08
C ASN A 352 -6.89 10.46 6.96
N ASN A 353 -6.97 11.23 8.04
CA ASN A 353 -7.38 12.62 8.05
C ASN A 353 -6.28 13.40 8.77
N GLN A 354 -5.49 14.17 8.02
CA GLN A 354 -4.27 14.81 8.54
C GLN A 354 -3.33 13.76 9.19
N ALA A 355 -2.92 13.95 10.44
CA ALA A 355 -2.08 13.00 11.19
C ALA A 355 -2.87 11.82 11.76
N SER A 356 -4.22 11.88 11.78
CA SER A 356 -5.06 10.81 12.32
C SER A 356 -5.20 9.68 11.31
N ILE A 357 -4.81 8.46 11.70
CA ILE A 357 -5.07 7.26 10.91
C ILE A 357 -6.49 6.79 11.22
N LEU A 358 -7.33 6.70 10.19
CA LEU A 358 -8.72 6.28 10.28
C LEU A 358 -8.89 4.79 9.96
N GLU A 359 -8.01 4.25 9.12
CA GLU A 359 -8.06 2.87 8.66
C GLU A 359 -6.67 2.41 8.22
N ARG A 360 -6.39 1.12 8.39
CA ARG A 360 -5.18 0.45 7.90
C ARG A 360 -5.59 -0.80 7.14
N ARG A 361 -4.94 -1.09 6.01
CA ARG A 361 -5.21 -2.28 5.20
C ARG A 361 -3.93 -2.89 4.70
N HIS A 362 -3.84 -4.21 4.83
CA HIS A 362 -2.71 -5.03 4.42
C HIS A 362 -3.28 -6.35 3.93
N ASP A 363 -3.18 -6.58 2.62
CA ASP A 363 -3.82 -7.69 1.92
C ASP A 363 -2.78 -8.48 1.13
N VAL A 364 -2.98 -9.79 1.05
CA VAL A 364 -2.29 -10.66 0.09
C VAL A 364 -3.32 -11.11 -0.93
N LEU A 365 -3.25 -10.55 -2.13
CA LEU A 365 -4.14 -10.87 -3.23
C LEU A 365 -3.55 -11.98 -4.09
N MET A 366 -4.39 -12.89 -4.55
CA MET A 366 -4.01 -14.01 -5.40
C MET A 366 -4.61 -13.85 -6.79
N PHE A 367 -3.84 -14.17 -7.81
CA PHE A 367 -4.27 -14.21 -9.21
C PHE A 367 -3.68 -15.43 -9.90
N ASN A 368 -4.55 -16.20 -10.55
CA ASN A 368 -4.13 -17.31 -11.39
C ASN A 368 -3.32 -16.86 -12.63
N GLN A 369 -2.67 -17.84 -13.27
CA GLN A 369 -1.99 -17.64 -14.55
C GLN A 369 -2.97 -17.05 -15.58
N GLY A 370 -2.53 -16.00 -16.29
CA GLY A 370 -3.35 -15.26 -17.25
C GLY A 370 -3.60 -13.80 -16.87
N TRP A 371 -3.35 -13.40 -15.61
CA TRP A 371 -3.50 -12.00 -15.16
C TRP A 371 -2.67 -10.98 -15.97
N GLN A 372 -1.58 -11.44 -16.59
CA GLN A 372 -0.69 -10.64 -17.43
C GLN A 372 -1.35 -10.21 -18.74
N GLN A 373 -2.17 -11.08 -19.34
CA GLN A 373 -2.75 -10.92 -20.68
C GLN A 373 -4.23 -10.55 -20.61
N TYR A 374 -4.96 -11.11 -19.66
CA TYR A 374 -6.41 -10.97 -19.51
C TYR A 374 -6.80 -9.91 -18.47
N GLY A 375 -6.07 -8.79 -18.44
CA GLY A 375 -6.36 -7.67 -17.53
C GLY A 375 -7.74 -7.05 -17.75
N ASN A 376 -8.32 -7.20 -18.94
CA ASN A 376 -9.69 -6.83 -19.25
C ASN A 376 -10.71 -7.60 -18.40
N VAL A 377 -10.51 -8.90 -18.19
CA VAL A 377 -11.38 -9.77 -17.38
C VAL A 377 -11.34 -9.34 -15.91
N ILE A 378 -10.14 -9.06 -15.38
CA ILE A 378 -9.98 -8.51 -14.02
C ILE A 378 -10.74 -7.18 -13.89
N ASN A 379 -10.58 -6.29 -14.86
CA ASN A 379 -11.28 -5.01 -14.87
C ASN A 379 -12.80 -5.18 -14.97
N GLU A 380 -13.29 -6.17 -15.74
CA GLU A 380 -14.71 -6.48 -15.84
C GLU A 380 -15.27 -6.93 -14.50
N ILE A 381 -14.64 -7.89 -13.82
CA ILE A 381 -15.08 -8.38 -12.49
C ILE A 381 -15.20 -7.22 -11.49
N VAL A 382 -14.19 -6.34 -11.44
CA VAL A 382 -14.22 -5.14 -10.58
C VAL A 382 -15.35 -4.19 -10.97
N THR A 383 -15.54 -3.95 -12.27
CA THR A 383 -16.60 -3.08 -12.79
C THR A 383 -17.99 -3.63 -12.51
N VAL A 384 -18.18 -4.95 -12.61
CA VAL A 384 -19.42 -5.65 -12.25
C VAL A 384 -19.76 -5.42 -10.79
N GLY A 385 -18.82 -5.71 -9.88
CA GLY A 385 -19.01 -5.47 -8.44
C GLY A 385 -19.39 -4.02 -8.12
N LEU A 386 -18.69 -3.05 -8.72
CA LEU A 386 -18.98 -1.63 -8.56
C LEU A 386 -20.30 -1.20 -9.18
N GLY A 387 -20.71 -1.82 -10.29
CA GLY A 387 -21.99 -1.62 -10.95
C GLY A 387 -23.17 -1.99 -10.04
N TYR A 388 -23.18 -3.22 -9.52
CA TYR A 388 -24.21 -3.69 -8.58
C TYR A 388 -24.27 -2.85 -7.31
N LYS A 389 -23.11 -2.48 -6.74
CA LYS A 389 -23.04 -1.52 -5.63
C LYS A 389 -23.72 -0.19 -5.96
N THR A 390 -23.47 0.35 -7.15
CA THR A 390 -24.07 1.63 -7.59
C THR A 390 -25.57 1.52 -7.77
N ALA A 391 -26.06 0.40 -8.31
CA ALA A 391 -27.49 0.14 -8.46
C ALA A 391 -28.20 0.19 -7.10
N LEU A 392 -27.67 -0.53 -6.10
CA LEU A 392 -28.19 -0.52 -4.74
C LEU A 392 -28.15 0.88 -4.10
N ARG A 393 -27.00 1.57 -4.18
CA ARG A 393 -26.85 2.92 -3.59
C ARG A 393 -27.83 3.91 -4.22
N LYS A 394 -27.95 3.96 -5.55
CA LYS A 394 -28.88 4.86 -6.24
C LYS A 394 -30.32 4.60 -5.85
N ALA A 395 -30.75 3.34 -5.78
CA ALA A 395 -32.11 2.99 -5.38
C ALA A 395 -32.43 3.45 -3.95
N LEU A 396 -31.53 3.19 -2.99
CA LEU A 396 -31.71 3.60 -1.60
C LEU A 396 -31.55 5.10 -1.39
N TYR A 397 -30.76 5.78 -2.23
CA TYR A 397 -30.70 7.24 -2.25
C TYR A 397 -32.03 7.84 -2.73
N THR A 398 -32.64 7.29 -3.79
CA THR A 398 -33.99 7.67 -4.23
C THR A 398 -35.02 7.44 -3.12
N PHE A 399 -34.90 6.36 -2.33
CA PHE A 399 -35.77 6.14 -1.18
C PHE A 399 -35.61 7.22 -0.09
N ALA A 400 -34.36 7.60 0.21
CA ALA A 400 -34.04 8.61 1.21
C ALA A 400 -34.53 10.01 0.82
N GLU A 401 -34.21 10.47 -0.40
CA GLU A 401 -34.46 11.84 -0.85
C GLU A 401 -35.83 12.03 -1.52
N GLY A 402 -36.42 10.96 -2.06
CA GLY A 402 -37.63 11.03 -2.86
C GLY A 402 -37.39 11.53 -4.29
N PHE A 403 -38.45 12.01 -4.94
CA PHE A 403 -38.41 12.45 -6.34
C PHE A 403 -39.05 13.83 -6.49
N LYS A 404 -38.21 14.88 -6.54
CA LYS A 404 -38.65 16.28 -6.56
C LYS A 404 -39.60 16.61 -7.71
N ASN A 405 -39.40 16.00 -8.88
CA ASN A 405 -40.20 16.31 -10.07
C ASN A 405 -41.61 15.69 -10.08
N LYS A 406 -41.96 14.87 -9.07
CA LYS A 406 -43.26 14.15 -9.01
C LYS A 406 -43.93 14.23 -7.63
N ASP A 407 -43.54 15.19 -6.79
CA ASP A 407 -44.05 15.39 -5.41
C ASP A 407 -43.98 14.17 -4.47
N PHE A 408 -43.11 13.19 -4.77
CA PHE A 408 -42.86 12.06 -3.87
C PHE A 408 -41.86 12.46 -2.78
N LYS A 409 -42.35 12.55 -1.54
CA LYS A 409 -41.49 12.82 -0.37
C LYS A 409 -40.61 11.60 -0.05
N GLY A 410 -39.33 11.87 0.17
CA GLY A 410 -38.36 10.88 0.64
C GLY A 410 -38.60 10.43 2.08
N ALA A 411 -38.00 9.31 2.46
CA ALA A 411 -38.04 8.82 3.84
C ALA A 411 -37.20 9.67 4.82
N GLY A 412 -36.27 10.50 4.30
CA GLY A 412 -35.44 11.39 5.12
C GLY A 412 -34.37 10.67 5.95
N VAL A 413 -34.07 9.41 5.64
CA VAL A 413 -33.11 8.55 6.37
C VAL A 413 -32.04 7.98 5.44
N SER A 414 -30.77 8.10 5.82
CA SER A 414 -29.60 7.70 5.01
C SER A 414 -29.33 6.19 5.03
N VAL A 415 -30.32 5.36 4.72
CA VAL A 415 -30.18 3.89 4.72
C VAL A 415 -29.16 3.36 3.70
N HIS A 416 -28.86 4.14 2.66
CA HIS A 416 -27.90 3.79 1.61
C HIS A 416 -26.47 3.62 2.13
N GLU A 417 -26.05 4.34 3.17
CA GLU A 417 -24.69 4.23 3.73
C GLU A 417 -24.48 2.91 4.49
N THR A 418 -25.47 2.50 5.28
CA THR A 418 -25.43 1.23 6.01
C THR A 418 -25.54 0.04 5.06
N ALA A 419 -26.43 0.12 4.07
CA ALA A 419 -26.56 -0.92 3.04
C ALA A 419 -25.27 -1.10 2.22
N GLU A 420 -24.57 -0.01 1.91
CA GLU A 420 -23.28 -0.09 1.20
C GLU A 420 -22.21 -0.81 2.02
N ARG A 421 -22.13 -0.56 3.34
CA ARG A 421 -21.23 -1.31 4.23
C ARG A 421 -21.56 -2.80 4.25
N HIS A 422 -22.84 -3.17 4.30
CA HIS A 422 -23.27 -4.57 4.23
C HIS A 422 -22.97 -5.20 2.87
N PHE A 423 -23.21 -4.48 1.76
CA PHE A 423 -22.85 -4.93 0.42
C PHE A 423 -21.37 -5.25 0.34
N TYR A 424 -20.53 -4.34 0.82
CA TYR A 424 -19.09 -4.52 0.79
C TYR A 424 -18.62 -5.72 1.60
N ARG A 425 -19.13 -5.88 2.84
CA ARG A 425 -18.80 -7.02 3.69
C ARG A 425 -19.16 -8.37 3.05
N GLN A 426 -20.29 -8.45 2.35
CA GLN A 426 -20.70 -9.68 1.66
C GLN A 426 -19.92 -9.88 0.36
N SER A 427 -19.67 -8.83 -0.41
CA SER A 427 -18.90 -8.92 -1.66
C SER A 427 -17.43 -9.27 -1.45
N GLU A 428 -16.87 -8.95 -0.28
CA GLU A 428 -15.50 -9.27 0.10
C GLU A 428 -15.27 -10.78 0.23
N LEU A 429 -16.34 -11.55 0.44
CA LEU A 429 -16.29 -13.02 0.44
C LEU A 429 -16.39 -13.62 -0.97
N LEU A 430 -16.89 -12.86 -1.95
CA LEU A 430 -17.22 -13.36 -3.29
C LEU A 430 -16.19 -12.96 -4.33
N ILE A 431 -15.88 -11.66 -4.43
CA ILE A 431 -15.09 -11.11 -5.53
C ILE A 431 -13.61 -11.53 -5.44
N PRO A 432 -12.93 -11.44 -4.27
CA PRO A 432 -11.56 -11.93 -4.15
C PRO A 432 -11.42 -13.43 -4.46
N ASP A 433 -12.40 -14.24 -4.04
CA ASP A 433 -12.41 -15.69 -4.29
C ASP A 433 -12.51 -16.00 -5.79
N VAL A 434 -13.42 -15.31 -6.50
CA VAL A 434 -13.52 -15.40 -7.96
C VAL A 434 -12.21 -14.98 -8.64
N LEU A 435 -11.62 -13.85 -8.24
CA LEU A 435 -10.36 -13.37 -8.83
C LEU A 435 -9.18 -14.31 -8.59
N ALA A 436 -9.15 -14.98 -7.43
CA ALA A 436 -8.11 -15.93 -7.09
C ALA A 436 -8.20 -17.22 -7.92
N ASN A 437 -9.42 -17.69 -8.23
CA ASN A 437 -9.66 -19.02 -8.78
C ASN A 437 -10.07 -19.04 -10.26
N VAL A 438 -10.39 -17.90 -10.87
CA VAL A 438 -10.87 -17.85 -12.26
C VAL A 438 -9.82 -18.40 -13.23
N ASN A 439 -10.28 -19.21 -14.18
CA ASN A 439 -9.53 -19.49 -15.40
C ASN A 439 -9.78 -18.34 -16.38
N PHE A 440 -8.81 -17.43 -16.52
CA PHE A 440 -8.95 -16.22 -17.34
C PHE A 440 -9.27 -16.47 -18.82
N SER A 441 -8.96 -17.65 -19.34
CA SER A 441 -9.27 -18.02 -20.73
C SER A 441 -10.75 -18.36 -20.96
N GLN A 442 -11.51 -18.67 -19.90
CA GLN A 442 -12.92 -19.10 -19.94
C GLN A 442 -13.69 -18.49 -18.74
N ALA A 443 -13.65 -17.16 -18.63
CA ALA A 443 -14.15 -16.47 -17.44
C ALA A 443 -15.66 -16.16 -17.44
N ASP A 444 -16.33 -16.24 -18.60
CA ASP A 444 -17.69 -15.71 -18.79
C ASP A 444 -18.73 -16.37 -17.86
N GLU A 445 -18.66 -17.69 -17.70
CA GLU A 445 -19.59 -18.45 -16.84
C GLU A 445 -19.44 -18.06 -15.36
N VAL A 446 -18.19 -17.91 -14.90
CA VAL A 446 -17.89 -17.49 -13.52
C VAL A 446 -18.35 -16.04 -13.28
N ILE A 447 -18.19 -15.17 -14.27
CA ILE A 447 -18.68 -13.80 -14.20
C ILE A 447 -20.21 -13.77 -14.19
N ALA A 448 -20.88 -14.62 -14.96
CA ALA A 448 -22.34 -14.73 -14.96
C ALA A 448 -22.88 -15.17 -13.58
N ASP A 449 -22.30 -16.21 -12.97
CA ASP A 449 -22.65 -16.65 -11.62
C ASP A 449 -22.41 -15.53 -10.58
N LEU A 450 -21.28 -14.81 -10.69
CA LEU A 450 -21.02 -13.64 -9.84
C LEU A 450 -22.10 -12.56 -10.00
N ARG A 451 -22.54 -12.27 -11.24
CA ARG A 451 -23.62 -11.30 -11.50
C ARG A 451 -24.91 -11.73 -10.82
N ASP A 452 -25.28 -13.01 -10.88
CA ASP A 452 -26.50 -13.50 -10.23
C ASP A 452 -26.42 -13.47 -8.71
N LYS A 453 -25.27 -13.85 -8.12
CA LYS A 453 -25.04 -13.70 -6.67
C LYS A 453 -25.13 -12.25 -6.21
N LEU A 454 -24.54 -11.32 -6.96
CA LEU A 454 -24.60 -9.88 -6.64
C LEU A 454 -26.00 -9.31 -6.86
N HIS A 455 -26.75 -9.81 -7.83
CA HIS A 455 -28.15 -9.43 -8.05
C HIS A 455 -29.01 -9.78 -6.82
N GLN A 456 -28.95 -11.04 -6.38
CA GLN A 456 -29.67 -11.51 -5.20
C GLN A 456 -29.27 -10.73 -3.94
N LEU A 457 -27.97 -10.45 -3.78
CA LEU A 457 -27.46 -9.62 -2.69
C LEU A 457 -28.05 -8.21 -2.69
N CYS A 458 -28.12 -7.55 -3.86
CA CYS A 458 -28.74 -6.23 -3.98
C CYS A 458 -30.23 -6.24 -3.63
N GLU A 459 -30.99 -7.24 -4.08
CA GLU A 459 -32.41 -7.37 -3.74
C GLU A 459 -32.61 -7.58 -2.24
N MET A 460 -31.85 -8.50 -1.65
CA MET A 460 -31.90 -8.79 -0.22
C MET A 460 -31.60 -7.55 0.63
N LEU A 461 -30.49 -6.86 0.34
CA LEU A 461 -30.08 -5.67 1.09
C LEU A 461 -31.04 -4.50 0.90
N PHE A 462 -31.59 -4.32 -0.30
CA PHE A 462 -32.62 -3.31 -0.52
C PHE A 462 -33.84 -3.57 0.36
N ASN A 463 -34.36 -4.80 0.33
CA ASN A 463 -35.51 -5.21 1.13
C ASN A 463 -35.25 -5.05 2.62
N GLN A 464 -34.10 -5.51 3.10
CA GLN A 464 -33.69 -5.37 4.51
C GLN A 464 -33.63 -3.90 4.94
N SER A 465 -33.11 -3.02 4.09
CA SER A 465 -32.90 -1.60 4.43
C SER A 465 -34.19 -0.80 4.52
N VAL A 466 -35.20 -1.16 3.72
CA VAL A 466 -36.49 -0.45 3.66
C VAL A 466 -37.56 -1.08 4.55
N ALA A 467 -37.39 -2.34 4.98
CA ALA A 467 -38.36 -3.08 5.78
C ALA A 467 -38.87 -2.32 7.02
N PRO A 468 -38.03 -1.64 7.83
CA PRO A 468 -38.51 -0.89 8.99
C PRO A 468 -39.50 0.24 8.68
N TYR A 469 -39.55 0.71 7.42
CA TYR A 469 -40.35 1.87 7.01
C TYR A 469 -41.55 1.50 6.13
N ALA A 470 -41.65 0.24 5.71
CA ALA A 470 -42.67 -0.23 4.76
C ALA A 470 -44.10 -0.22 5.34
N HIS A 471 -44.24 -0.05 6.66
CA HIS A 471 -45.53 0.06 7.33
C HIS A 471 -46.20 1.44 7.18
N HIS A 472 -45.47 2.47 6.72
CA HIS A 472 -46.02 3.82 6.58
C HIS A 472 -46.57 4.06 5.15
N PRO A 473 -47.89 4.27 4.96
CA PRO A 473 -48.49 4.40 3.62
C PRO A 473 -47.91 5.50 2.74
N LYS A 474 -47.47 6.61 3.34
CA LYS A 474 -46.83 7.74 2.64
C LYS A 474 -45.49 7.38 1.99
N LEU A 475 -44.83 6.32 2.47
CA LEU A 475 -43.55 5.85 1.94
C LEU A 475 -43.67 4.70 0.95
N ILE A 476 -44.87 4.10 0.81
CA ILE A 476 -45.09 2.98 -0.12
C ILE A 476 -44.88 3.43 -1.58
N SER A 477 -45.33 4.64 -1.93
CA SER A 477 -45.15 5.18 -3.27
C SER A 477 -43.68 5.47 -3.60
N THR A 478 -42.94 6.08 -2.66
CA THR A 478 -41.50 6.30 -2.77
C THR A 478 -40.72 4.98 -2.82
N LEU A 479 -41.14 3.98 -2.04
CA LEU A 479 -40.57 2.63 -2.07
C LEU A 479 -40.77 1.96 -3.44
N ALA A 480 -41.96 2.06 -4.03
CA ALA A 480 -42.23 1.51 -5.36
C ALA A 480 -41.32 2.13 -6.43
N LEU A 481 -41.12 3.46 -6.38
CA LEU A 481 -40.23 4.16 -7.30
C LEU A 481 -38.75 3.82 -7.07
N ALA A 482 -38.32 3.71 -5.82
CA ALA A 482 -36.97 3.29 -5.46
C ALA A 482 -36.68 1.85 -5.93
N ARG A 483 -37.64 0.94 -5.75
CA ARG A 483 -37.55 -0.45 -6.26
C ARG A 483 -37.54 -0.50 -7.78
N ALA A 484 -38.37 0.31 -8.46
CA ALA A 484 -38.33 0.42 -9.91
C ALA A 484 -36.97 0.92 -10.42
N THR A 485 -36.37 1.89 -9.70
CA THR A 485 -35.00 2.39 -9.95
C THR A 485 -33.96 1.30 -9.77
N LEU A 486 -34.08 0.48 -8.70
CA LEU A 486 -33.20 -0.67 -8.48
C LEU A 486 -33.25 -1.61 -9.68
N TYR A 487 -34.44 -2.12 -10.04
CA TYR A 487 -34.56 -3.08 -11.13
C TYR A 487 -34.22 -2.50 -12.50
N LYS A 488 -34.40 -1.20 -12.72
CA LYS A 488 -33.89 -0.52 -13.92
C LYS A 488 -32.38 -0.72 -14.02
N HIS A 489 -31.63 -0.37 -12.98
CA HIS A 489 -30.18 -0.49 -12.97
C HIS A 489 -29.69 -1.95 -12.93
N LEU A 490 -30.39 -2.85 -12.23
CA LEU A 490 -30.03 -4.27 -12.24
C LEU A 490 -30.20 -4.91 -13.62
N ARG A 491 -31.22 -4.52 -14.40
CA ARG A 491 -31.41 -4.99 -15.77
C ARG A 491 -30.31 -4.50 -16.72
N GLU A 492 -29.86 -3.26 -16.56
CA GLU A 492 -28.74 -2.68 -17.34
C GLU A 492 -27.41 -3.43 -17.12
N LEU A 493 -27.27 -4.15 -16.00
CA LEU A 493 -26.06 -4.92 -15.64
C LEU A 493 -26.07 -6.39 -16.09
N LYS A 494 -27.20 -6.89 -16.62
CA LYS A 494 -27.24 -8.21 -17.26
C LYS A 494 -26.90 -8.05 -18.75
N PRO A 495 -25.99 -8.87 -19.31
CA PRO A 495 -25.70 -8.81 -20.74
C PRO A 495 -26.98 -9.02 -21.55
N GLN A 496 -27.23 -8.18 -22.55
CA GLN A 496 -28.37 -8.33 -23.45
C GLN A 496 -28.04 -9.42 -24.47
N GLY A 497 -28.36 -10.69 -24.16
CA GLY A 497 -28.19 -11.81 -25.09
C GLY A 497 -27.88 -13.16 -24.43
N GLY A 498 -28.81 -13.71 -23.66
CA GLY A 498 -28.85 -15.12 -23.21
C GLY A 498 -30.31 -15.54 -23.07
N PRO A 499 -30.70 -16.80 -23.36
CA PRO A 499 -32.04 -17.15 -23.78
C PRO A 499 -33.07 -16.74 -22.72
N SER A 500 -34.07 -16.00 -23.16
CA SER A 500 -35.32 -15.87 -22.45
C SER A 500 -35.96 -17.25 -22.45
N ASN A 501 -35.78 -18.00 -21.36
CA ASN A 501 -36.62 -19.16 -21.09
C ASN A 501 -38.01 -18.61 -20.77
N GLY A 502 -38.83 -18.51 -21.82
CA GLY A 502 -40.28 -18.62 -21.73
C GLY A 502 -40.70 -20.08 -21.62
#